data_AF-A0A255TNV9-F1
#
_entry.id   AF-A0A255TNV9-F1
#
_cell.length_a   1.000
_cell.length_b   1.000
_cell.length_c   1.000
_cell.angle_alpha   90.00
_cell.angle_beta   90.00
_cell.angle_gamma   90.00
#
_symmetry.space_group_name_H-M   'P 1'
#
loop_
_entity.id
_entity.type
_entity.pdbx_description
1 polymer ?
#
loop_
_entity_poly.entity_id
_entity_poly.type
_entity_poly.pdbx_seq_one_letter_code
_entity_poly.pdbx_strand_id
1 'polypeptide(L)'
;MGIFSKLFGNKSTEKKTGGMEDYMTLIRVYFQASIASQLGINNLAMLPDLRMFKTTLHVPTQNNKLGIGEKSHCKKMLKELYKVDDLFFKEIDASIRKNCRKIQDVQVYLVQFQGFTQDLMMLMGNLMKFKLRMPSFFKGAIYSMTEKTVKEIFTKNDYKDAGVVKVVLNIRQYNKRLSFSEKWITGFVYQVVMLAKKEPKAKEEAAK
;
A
#
# COMPACT_ATOMS: atom_id res chain seq x y z
N MET A 1 -9.83 11.56 -5.25
CA MET A 1 -11.08 11.52 -4.45
C MET A 1 -11.05 10.20 -3.71
N GLY A 2 -10.45 10.19 -2.52
CA GLY A 2 -10.09 8.96 -1.84
C GLY A 2 -10.61 8.83 -0.42
N ILE A 3 -10.67 7.56 -0.02
CA ILE A 3 -11.13 6.90 1.21
C ILE A 3 -12.62 7.12 1.51
N PHE A 4 -13.18 8.21 0.99
CA PHE A 4 -14.34 8.88 1.54
C PHE A 4 -15.22 9.59 0.50
N SER A 5 -15.08 9.31 -0.81
CA SER A 5 -15.95 9.98 -1.80
C SER A 5 -17.43 9.72 -1.53
N LYS A 6 -17.76 8.57 -0.92
CA LYS A 6 -19.04 8.28 -0.27
C LYS A 6 -18.85 7.21 0.82
N LEU A 7 -18.89 7.51 2.12
CA LEU A 7 -19.93 6.80 2.90
C LEU A 7 -21.32 7.35 2.53
N PHE A 8 -21.32 8.53 1.92
CA PHE A 8 -22.38 9.50 1.78
C PHE A 8 -22.79 9.67 0.32
N GLY A 9 -23.97 9.17 -0.04
CA GLY A 9 -24.64 9.62 -1.26
C GLY A 9 -25.54 8.57 -1.84
N ASN A 10 -26.79 8.59 -1.35
CA ASN A 10 -27.99 8.01 -1.95
C ASN A 10 -27.86 7.72 -3.45
N LYS A 11 -28.47 6.59 -3.83
CA LYS A 11 -28.93 6.21 -5.17
C LYS A 11 -28.64 7.25 -6.26
N SER A 12 -27.85 6.83 -7.23
CA SER A 12 -27.52 7.47 -8.52
C SER A 12 -26.04 7.84 -8.67
N THR A 13 -25.48 7.41 -9.80
CA THR A 13 -24.09 7.52 -10.27
C THR A 13 -23.04 6.64 -9.57
N GLU A 14 -22.61 5.61 -10.31
CA GLU A 14 -21.42 4.78 -10.10
C GLU A 14 -20.15 5.65 -9.98
N LYS A 15 -19.91 6.26 -8.82
CA LYS A 15 -18.61 6.86 -8.49
C LYS A 15 -17.78 5.82 -7.73
N LYS A 16 -16.71 5.39 -8.41
CA LYS A 16 -15.71 4.35 -8.09
C LYS A 16 -15.19 4.41 -6.65
N THR A 17 -15.80 3.66 -5.73
CA THR A 17 -15.18 3.26 -4.46
C THR A 17 -14.12 2.18 -4.72
N GLY A 18 -12.94 2.28 -4.11
CA GLY A 18 -11.88 1.27 -4.24
C GLY A 18 -10.75 1.65 -5.21
N GLY A 19 -10.42 2.94 -5.31
CA GLY A 19 -9.33 3.45 -6.16
C GLY A 19 -7.93 3.27 -5.55
N MET A 20 -6.90 3.75 -6.24
CA MET A 20 -5.51 3.67 -5.75
C MET A 20 -5.31 4.45 -4.44
N GLU A 21 -5.93 5.64 -4.33
CA GLU A 21 -5.85 6.50 -3.15
C GLU A 21 -6.43 5.83 -1.89
N ASP A 22 -7.59 5.20 -2.03
CA ASP A 22 -8.26 4.42 -0.97
C ASP A 22 -7.40 3.26 -0.51
N TYR A 23 -6.83 2.51 -1.46
CA TYR A 23 -5.96 1.37 -1.18
C TYR A 23 -4.73 1.78 -0.38
N MET A 24 -4.01 2.81 -0.84
CA MET A 24 -2.81 3.30 -0.17
C MET A 24 -3.12 3.84 1.22
N THR A 25 -4.27 4.47 1.41
CA THR A 25 -4.67 4.94 2.73
C THR A 25 -5.02 3.78 3.66
N LEU A 26 -5.77 2.78 3.22
CA LEU A 26 -6.07 1.61 4.04
C LEU A 26 -4.79 0.89 4.46
N ILE A 27 -3.76 0.85 3.61
CA ILE A 27 -2.44 0.36 4.01
C ILE A 27 -1.87 1.22 5.15
N ARG A 28 -1.84 2.56 5.01
CA ARG A 28 -1.33 3.45 6.08
C ARG A 28 -2.11 3.29 7.39
N VAL A 29 -3.44 3.17 7.32
CA VAL A 29 -4.31 2.88 8.46
C VAL A 29 -3.92 1.56 9.11
N TYR A 30 -3.73 0.49 8.32
CA TYR A 30 -3.32 -0.81 8.85
C TYR A 30 -1.97 -0.72 9.57
N PHE A 31 -0.98 -0.03 8.98
CA PHE A 31 0.32 0.22 9.61
C PHE A 31 0.17 0.97 10.94
N GLN A 32 -0.57 2.08 10.96
CA GLN A 32 -0.78 2.89 12.16
C GLN A 32 -1.56 2.11 13.23
N ALA A 33 -2.55 1.32 12.87
CA ALA A 33 -3.30 0.46 13.79
C ALA A 33 -2.42 -0.65 14.38
N SER A 34 -1.59 -1.30 13.55
CA SER A 34 -0.63 -2.30 14.01
C SER A 34 0.39 -1.69 14.99
N ILE A 35 0.94 -0.51 14.68
CA ILE A 35 1.87 0.21 15.56
C ILE A 35 1.17 0.59 16.88
N ALA A 36 -0.05 1.12 16.83
CA ALA A 36 -0.82 1.46 18.03
C ALA A 36 -1.01 0.26 18.95
N SER A 37 -1.47 -0.86 18.37
CA SER A 37 -1.72 -2.10 19.12
C SER A 37 -0.44 -2.70 19.71
N GLN A 38 0.69 -2.58 19.02
CA GLN A 38 1.97 -3.14 19.46
C GLN A 38 2.64 -2.31 20.55
N LEU A 39 2.62 -0.98 20.41
CA LEU A 39 3.31 -0.06 21.31
C LEU A 39 2.41 0.50 22.42
N GLY A 40 1.12 0.16 22.42
CA GLY A 40 0.16 0.69 23.39
C GLY A 40 -0.09 2.19 23.23
N ILE A 41 0.02 2.73 22.01
CA ILE A 41 -0.24 4.15 21.74
C ILE A 41 -1.74 4.39 21.80
N ASN A 42 -2.18 5.23 22.74
CA ASN A 42 -3.59 5.65 22.85
C ASN A 42 -3.83 7.07 22.31
N ASN A 43 -2.77 7.83 22.00
CA ASN A 43 -2.89 9.19 21.47
C ASN A 43 -3.10 9.17 19.95
N LEU A 44 -4.33 9.41 19.51
CA LEU A 44 -4.73 9.51 18.10
C LEU A 44 -4.02 10.63 17.32
N ALA A 45 -3.50 11.67 17.98
CA ALA A 45 -2.77 12.73 17.29
C ALA A 45 -1.47 12.22 16.64
N MET A 46 -0.93 11.11 17.13
CA MET A 46 0.29 10.50 16.59
C MET A 46 0.02 9.65 15.34
N LEU A 47 -1.24 9.36 15.04
CA LEU A 47 -1.66 8.38 14.03
C LEU A 47 -2.81 8.98 13.19
N PRO A 48 -2.51 9.95 12.31
CA PRO A 48 -3.53 10.76 11.65
C PRO A 48 -4.44 9.98 10.70
N ASP A 49 -3.92 9.02 9.93
CA ASP A 49 -4.74 8.18 9.04
C ASP A 49 -5.67 7.28 9.87
N LEU A 50 -5.17 6.70 10.96
CA LEU A 50 -5.94 5.87 11.88
C LEU A 50 -7.05 6.68 12.55
N ARG A 51 -6.75 7.92 12.98
CA ARG A 51 -7.73 8.85 13.53
C ARG A 51 -8.83 9.14 12.52
N MET A 52 -8.45 9.53 11.31
CA MET A 52 -9.40 9.83 10.24
C MET A 52 -10.29 8.62 9.93
N PHE A 53 -9.70 7.43 9.80
CA PHE A 53 -10.41 6.18 9.57
C PHE A 53 -11.40 5.86 10.68
N LYS A 54 -10.94 5.90 11.94
CA LYS A 54 -11.76 5.63 13.12
C LYS A 54 -12.94 6.59 13.22
N THR A 55 -12.69 7.89 13.09
CA THR A 55 -13.73 8.92 13.18
C THR A 55 -14.74 8.79 12.04
N THR A 56 -14.28 8.52 10.81
CA THR A 56 -15.20 8.47 9.68
C THR A 56 -16.06 7.21 9.67
N LEU A 57 -15.48 6.07 10.01
CA LEU A 57 -16.19 4.78 10.04
C LEU A 57 -16.79 4.44 11.41
N HIS A 58 -16.65 5.34 12.39
CA HIS A 58 -17.13 5.14 13.77
C HIS A 58 -16.67 3.80 14.37
N VAL A 59 -15.44 3.38 14.07
CA VAL A 59 -14.93 2.08 14.54
C VAL A 59 -14.65 2.17 16.04
N PRO A 60 -15.21 1.30 16.90
CA PRO A 60 -14.94 1.32 18.33
C PRO A 60 -13.53 0.81 18.64
N THR A 61 -12.92 1.36 19.70
CA THR A 61 -11.72 0.74 20.29
C THR A 61 -12.10 -0.57 20.95
N GLN A 62 -11.18 -1.52 21.03
CA GLN A 62 -11.41 -2.78 21.74
C GLN A 62 -10.59 -2.80 23.02
N ASN A 63 -11.21 -3.17 24.13
CA ASN A 63 -10.57 -3.21 25.46
C ASN A 63 -9.89 -1.88 25.85
N ASN A 64 -10.52 -0.74 25.50
CA ASN A 64 -9.96 0.60 25.70
C ASN A 64 -8.56 0.83 25.07
N LYS A 65 -8.17 -0.03 24.12
CA LYS A 65 -6.89 0.06 23.40
C LYS A 65 -7.14 0.45 21.95
N LEU A 66 -6.37 1.43 21.50
CA LEU A 66 -6.34 1.83 20.09
C LEU A 66 -5.61 0.79 19.24
N GLY A 67 -6.08 0.59 18.01
CA GLY A 67 -5.38 -0.20 17.00
C GLY A 67 -5.78 -1.66 16.94
N ILE A 68 -6.55 -2.20 17.90
CA ILE A 68 -7.02 -3.59 17.83
C ILE A 68 -8.26 -3.68 16.93
N GLY A 69 -9.31 -2.93 17.28
CA GLY A 69 -10.57 -2.91 16.52
C GLY A 69 -10.38 -2.32 15.13
N GLU A 70 -9.65 -1.21 15.04
CA GLU A 70 -9.37 -0.52 13.78
C GLU A 70 -8.55 -1.39 12.83
N LYS A 71 -7.55 -2.11 13.33
CA LYS A 71 -6.75 -3.05 12.53
C LYS A 71 -7.60 -4.18 11.98
N SER A 72 -8.47 -4.76 12.80
CA SER A 72 -9.38 -5.84 12.36
C SER A 72 -10.35 -5.36 11.28
N HIS A 73 -10.96 -4.18 11.48
CA HIS A 73 -11.87 -3.58 10.51
C HIS A 73 -11.16 -3.24 9.19
N CYS A 74 -9.98 -2.59 9.27
CA CYS A 74 -9.17 -2.26 8.11
C CYS A 74 -8.71 -3.50 7.35
N LYS A 75 -8.31 -4.57 8.06
CA LYS A 75 -7.97 -5.86 7.46
C LYS A 75 -9.14 -6.42 6.66
N LYS A 76 -10.35 -6.42 7.23
CA LYS A 76 -11.57 -6.89 6.55
C LYS A 76 -11.82 -6.11 5.27
N MET A 77 -11.76 -4.77 5.33
CA MET A 77 -11.93 -3.92 4.14
C MET A 77 -10.87 -4.20 3.07
N LEU A 78 -9.60 -4.36 3.44
CA LEU A 78 -8.53 -4.68 2.50
C LEU A 78 -8.74 -6.04 1.80
N LYS A 79 -9.21 -7.05 2.54
CA LYS A 79 -9.57 -8.37 1.97
C LYS A 79 -10.79 -8.28 1.06
N GLU A 80 -11.83 -7.55 1.45
CA GLU A 80 -13.09 -7.48 0.72
C GLU A 80 -12.97 -6.67 -0.57
N LEU A 81 -12.40 -5.47 -0.50
CA LEU A 81 -12.31 -4.52 -1.61
C LEU A 81 -11.16 -4.85 -2.58
N TYR A 82 -10.02 -5.32 -2.05
CA TYR A 82 -8.79 -5.48 -2.84
C TYR A 82 -8.28 -6.91 -2.92
N LYS A 83 -8.94 -7.87 -2.27
CA LYS A 83 -8.58 -9.30 -2.30
C LYS A 83 -7.13 -9.56 -1.84
N VAL A 84 -6.67 -8.75 -0.87
CA VAL A 84 -5.35 -8.89 -0.26
C VAL A 84 -5.28 -10.18 0.56
N ASP A 85 -4.17 -10.92 0.43
CA ASP A 85 -3.96 -12.20 1.13
C ASP A 85 -3.52 -12.01 2.61
N ASP A 86 -3.70 -13.05 3.44
CA ASP A 86 -3.28 -13.01 4.85
C ASP A 86 -1.76 -12.85 5.04
N LEU A 87 -0.94 -13.31 4.09
CA LEU A 87 0.51 -13.08 4.09
C LEU A 87 0.85 -11.58 4.17
N PHE A 88 0.07 -10.75 3.48
CA PHE A 88 0.29 -9.31 3.42
C PHE A 88 0.32 -8.69 4.82
N PHE A 89 -0.67 -9.04 5.63
CA PHE A 89 -0.83 -8.55 6.99
C PHE A 89 0.21 -9.13 7.94
N LYS A 90 0.52 -10.43 7.79
CA LYS A 90 1.52 -11.12 8.62
C LYS A 90 2.90 -10.49 8.49
N GLU A 91 3.33 -10.16 7.27
CA GLU A 91 4.64 -9.55 7.06
C GLU A 91 4.69 -8.09 7.53
N ILE A 92 3.62 -7.31 7.37
CA ILE A 92 3.54 -5.97 7.96
C ILE A 92 3.71 -6.04 9.48
N ASP A 93 2.95 -6.93 10.14
CA ASP A 93 3.02 -7.08 11.59
C ASP A 93 4.40 -7.56 12.06
N ALA A 94 5.03 -8.49 11.31
CA ALA A 94 6.38 -8.95 11.61
C ALA A 94 7.42 -7.83 11.43
N SER A 95 7.29 -7.04 10.36
CA SER A 95 8.13 -5.88 10.08
C SER A 95 8.05 -4.83 11.18
N ILE A 96 6.83 -4.48 11.61
CA ILE A 96 6.59 -3.53 12.71
C ILE A 96 7.13 -4.10 14.03
N ARG A 97 6.95 -5.40 14.31
CA ARG A 97 7.51 -6.05 15.50
C ARG A 97 9.03 -5.95 15.57
N LYS A 98 9.68 -6.10 14.42
CA LYS A 98 11.14 -6.04 14.31
C LYS A 98 11.67 -4.61 14.48
N ASN A 99 11.01 -3.63 13.87
CA ASN A 99 11.56 -2.28 13.70
C ASN A 99 11.00 -1.23 14.67
N CYS A 100 9.78 -1.40 15.18
CA CYS A 100 9.13 -0.42 16.07
C CYS A 100 9.10 -0.97 17.50
N ARG A 101 10.21 -0.85 18.25
CA ARG A 101 10.26 -1.31 19.66
C ARG A 101 9.88 -0.20 20.62
N LYS A 102 10.09 1.05 20.24
CA LYS A 102 9.72 2.25 20.99
C LYS A 102 9.03 3.26 20.08
N ILE A 103 8.36 4.24 20.66
CA ILE A 103 7.60 5.27 19.94
C ILE A 103 8.51 6.09 19.00
N GLN A 104 9.77 6.31 19.39
CA GLN A 104 10.75 7.07 18.60
C GLN A 104 11.09 6.38 17.26
N ASP A 105 11.00 5.05 17.22
CA ASP A 105 11.30 4.27 16.01
C ASP A 105 10.21 4.41 14.94
N VAL A 106 8.99 4.79 15.34
CA VAL A 106 7.79 4.82 14.49
C VAL A 106 7.97 5.78 13.32
N GLN A 107 8.41 7.01 13.57
CA GLN A 107 8.56 8.01 12.52
C GLN A 107 9.59 7.58 11.48
N VAL A 108 10.73 7.07 11.94
CA VAL A 108 11.80 6.55 11.06
C VAL A 108 11.27 5.40 10.21
N TYR A 109 10.56 4.46 10.82
CA TYR A 109 9.97 3.32 10.11
C TYR A 109 8.94 3.73 9.05
N LEU A 110 8.04 4.67 9.38
CA LEU A 110 7.03 5.16 8.45
C LEU A 110 7.66 5.91 7.26
N VAL A 111 8.69 6.72 7.50
CA VAL A 111 9.45 7.40 6.43
C VAL A 111 10.16 6.39 5.53
N GLN A 112 10.77 5.34 6.11
CA GLN A 112 11.38 4.25 5.32
C GLN A 112 10.35 3.51 4.46
N PHE A 113 9.18 3.21 5.01
CA PHE A 113 8.10 2.57 4.26
C PHE A 113 7.56 3.47 3.14
N GLN A 114 7.43 4.77 3.39
CA GLN A 114 7.03 5.75 2.38
C GLN A 114 8.07 5.84 1.26
N GLY A 115 9.36 5.96 1.59
CA GLY A 115 10.44 5.96 0.59
C GLY A 115 10.48 4.66 -0.22
N PHE A 116 10.31 3.51 0.43
CA PHE A 116 10.24 2.21 -0.22
C PHE A 116 9.07 2.12 -1.22
N THR A 117 7.87 2.51 -0.81
CA THR A 117 6.70 2.47 -1.69
C THR A 117 6.83 3.47 -2.84
N GLN A 118 7.36 4.67 -2.61
CA GLN A 118 7.61 5.66 -3.65
C GLN A 118 8.62 5.15 -4.70
N ASP A 119 9.76 4.61 -4.27
CA ASP A 119 10.81 4.11 -5.17
C ASP A 119 10.33 2.88 -5.94
N LEU A 120 9.59 1.97 -5.29
CA LEU A 120 8.91 0.87 -5.98
C LEU A 120 7.95 1.40 -7.04
N MET A 121 7.07 2.34 -6.70
CA MET A 121 6.12 2.90 -7.65
C MET A 121 6.80 3.60 -8.82
N MET A 122 7.94 4.26 -8.60
CA MET A 122 8.71 4.90 -9.66
C MET A 122 9.32 3.87 -10.63
N LEU A 123 9.96 2.81 -10.13
CA LEU A 123 10.47 1.73 -11.00
C LEU A 123 9.33 1.04 -11.75
N MET A 124 8.20 0.83 -11.06
CA MET A 124 7.04 0.21 -11.64
C MET A 124 6.35 1.13 -12.64
N GLY A 125 6.49 2.45 -12.55
CA GLY A 125 6.04 3.41 -13.56
C GLY A 125 6.63 3.15 -14.95
N ASN A 126 7.91 2.80 -15.00
CA ASN A 126 8.58 2.42 -16.24
C ASN A 126 8.03 1.10 -16.83
N LEU A 127 7.61 0.17 -15.97
CA LEU A 127 6.98 -1.09 -16.38
C LEU A 127 5.49 -0.95 -16.71
N MET A 128 4.81 -0.03 -16.05
CA MET A 128 3.40 0.31 -16.30
C MET A 128 3.21 0.83 -17.72
N LYS A 129 4.18 1.56 -18.31
CA LYS A 129 4.13 1.96 -19.74
C LYS A 129 3.92 0.78 -20.70
N PHE A 130 4.56 -0.37 -20.45
CA PHE A 130 4.38 -1.58 -21.27
C PHE A 130 3.16 -2.41 -20.85
N LYS A 131 2.86 -2.51 -19.55
CA LYS A 131 1.75 -3.33 -19.01
C LYS A 131 0.37 -2.68 -19.11
N LEU A 132 0.29 -1.35 -19.30
CA LEU A 132 -0.93 -0.61 -19.63
C LEU A 132 -1.45 -0.92 -21.04
N ARG A 133 -0.59 -1.41 -21.94
CA ARG A 133 -0.99 -1.87 -23.28
C ARG A 133 -1.58 -3.27 -23.29
N MET A 134 -1.23 -4.09 -22.30
CA MET A 134 -1.82 -5.42 -22.14
C MET A 134 -3.26 -5.30 -21.62
N PRO A 135 -4.24 -6.01 -22.19
CA PRO A 135 -5.60 -5.98 -21.66
C PRO A 135 -5.69 -6.51 -20.22
N SER A 136 -6.58 -5.91 -19.41
CA SER A 136 -6.72 -6.22 -17.96
C SER A 136 -7.21 -7.65 -17.65
N PHE A 137 -7.67 -8.40 -18.65
CA PHE A 137 -8.07 -9.80 -18.48
C PHE A 137 -6.87 -10.77 -18.41
N PHE A 138 -5.67 -10.37 -18.85
CA PHE A 138 -4.43 -11.15 -18.72
C PHE A 138 -3.79 -11.03 -17.33
N LYS A 139 -4.58 -11.23 -16.27
CA LYS A 139 -4.15 -11.09 -14.86
C LYS A 139 -2.90 -11.92 -14.54
N GLY A 140 -2.86 -13.18 -15.00
CA GLY A 140 -1.72 -14.08 -14.78
C GLY A 140 -0.42 -13.58 -15.40
N ALA A 141 -0.48 -13.07 -16.63
CA ALA A 141 0.70 -12.53 -17.30
C ALA A 141 1.18 -11.23 -16.63
N ILE A 142 0.26 -10.35 -16.22
CA ILE A 142 0.61 -9.13 -15.47
C ILE A 142 1.31 -9.50 -14.16
N TYR A 143 0.77 -10.50 -13.43
CA TYR A 143 1.37 -11.00 -12.19
C TYR A 143 2.77 -11.58 -12.43
N SER A 144 2.93 -12.51 -13.38
CA SER A 144 4.22 -13.15 -13.69
C SER A 144 5.30 -12.14 -14.08
N MET A 145 4.95 -11.14 -14.91
CA MET A 145 5.90 -10.08 -15.22
C MET A 145 6.22 -9.20 -14.00
N THR A 146 5.28 -9.00 -13.08
CA THR A 146 5.53 -8.22 -11.86
C THR A 146 6.47 -8.98 -10.94
N GLU A 147 6.24 -10.27 -10.77
CA GLU A 147 7.14 -11.17 -10.04
C GLU A 147 8.55 -11.16 -10.63
N LYS A 148 8.67 -11.28 -11.96
CA LYS A 148 9.96 -11.21 -12.64
C LYS A 148 10.69 -9.89 -12.37
N THR A 149 10.00 -8.75 -12.48
CA THR A 149 10.62 -7.46 -12.16
C THR A 149 11.06 -7.40 -10.70
N VAL A 150 10.19 -7.78 -9.77
CA VAL A 150 10.51 -7.73 -8.34
C VAL A 150 11.74 -8.58 -8.05
N LYS A 151 11.84 -9.77 -8.65
CA LYS A 151 13.03 -10.61 -8.57
C LYS A 151 14.27 -9.92 -9.14
N GLU A 152 14.17 -9.27 -10.30
CA GLU A 152 15.28 -8.51 -10.90
C GLU A 152 15.75 -7.37 -9.97
N ILE A 153 14.83 -6.69 -9.26
CA ILE A 153 15.20 -5.66 -8.28
C ILE A 153 16.15 -6.23 -7.23
N PHE A 154 16.02 -7.48 -6.80
CA PHE A 154 16.87 -8.06 -5.75
C PHE A 154 18.08 -8.85 -6.27
N THR A 155 18.04 -9.34 -7.51
CA THR A 155 19.06 -10.26 -8.04
C THR A 155 19.94 -9.64 -9.14
N LYS A 156 19.41 -8.70 -9.93
CA LYS A 156 20.12 -8.11 -11.07
C LYS A 156 21.05 -6.99 -10.62
N ASN A 157 22.27 -6.93 -11.14
CA ASN A 157 23.24 -5.86 -10.79
C ASN A 157 23.70 -5.02 -12.00
N ASP A 158 23.45 -5.50 -13.21
CA ASP A 158 23.86 -4.92 -14.50
C ASP A 158 22.79 -3.99 -15.09
N TYR A 159 22.44 -2.92 -14.37
CA TYR A 159 21.56 -1.87 -14.91
C TYR A 159 22.38 -0.84 -15.70
N LYS A 160 21.95 -0.53 -16.92
CA LYS A 160 22.59 0.48 -17.79
C LYS A 160 22.25 1.92 -17.41
N ASP A 161 21.08 2.13 -16.80
CA ASP A 161 20.59 3.44 -16.40
C ASP A 161 20.99 3.73 -14.94
N ALA A 162 21.81 4.76 -14.73
CA ALA A 162 22.30 5.14 -13.40
C ALA A 162 21.18 5.59 -12.45
N GLY A 163 20.10 6.18 -12.96
CA GLY A 163 18.91 6.50 -12.19
C GLY A 163 18.21 5.24 -11.69
N VAL A 164 18.06 4.23 -12.55
CA VAL A 164 17.51 2.93 -12.16
C VAL A 164 18.39 2.23 -11.12
N VAL A 165 19.72 2.26 -11.29
CA VAL A 165 20.67 1.71 -10.30
C VAL A 165 20.41 2.31 -8.91
N LYS A 166 20.37 3.64 -8.81
CA LYS A 166 20.19 4.35 -7.53
C LYS A 166 18.90 3.91 -6.82
N VAL A 167 17.81 3.81 -7.57
CA VAL A 167 16.49 3.49 -7.02
C VAL A 167 16.41 2.03 -6.59
N VAL A 168 16.99 1.12 -7.37
CA VAL A 168 17.11 -0.30 -6.97
C VAL A 168 17.93 -0.43 -5.68
N LEU A 169 19.04 0.30 -5.55
CA LEU A 169 19.85 0.30 -4.34
C LEU A 169 19.08 0.82 -3.12
N ASN A 170 18.32 1.91 -3.28
CA ASN A 170 17.44 2.43 -2.22
C ASN A 170 16.40 1.39 -1.79
N ILE A 171 15.69 0.77 -2.74
CA ILE A 171 14.67 -0.26 -2.44
C ILE A 171 15.29 -1.41 -1.65
N ARG A 172 16.47 -1.89 -2.06
CA ARG A 172 17.20 -2.92 -1.32
C ARG A 172 17.57 -2.46 0.08
N GLN A 173 18.04 -1.23 0.23
CA GLN A 173 18.42 -0.66 1.51
C GLN A 173 17.22 -0.53 2.46
N TYR A 174 16.09 -0.01 1.97
CA TYR A 174 14.85 0.02 2.75
C TYR A 174 14.40 -1.40 3.11
N ASN A 175 14.43 -2.35 2.17
CA ASN A 175 13.95 -3.70 2.43
C ASN A 175 14.85 -4.49 3.40
N LYS A 176 16.13 -4.14 3.57
CA LYS A 176 16.96 -4.70 4.66
C LYS A 176 16.38 -4.41 6.04
N ARG A 177 15.72 -3.24 6.22
CA ARG A 177 15.02 -2.86 7.45
C ARG A 177 13.61 -3.43 7.46
N LEU A 178 12.82 -3.12 6.43
CA LEU A 178 11.41 -3.51 6.33
C LEU A 178 11.19 -5.04 6.28
N SER A 179 12.12 -5.78 5.67
CA SER A 179 12.11 -7.25 5.61
C SER A 179 10.86 -7.85 4.96
N PHE A 180 10.34 -7.22 3.91
CA PHE A 180 9.26 -7.79 3.10
C PHE A 180 9.81 -8.81 2.11
N SER A 181 9.07 -9.89 1.89
CA SER A 181 9.40 -10.91 0.90
C SER A 181 9.14 -10.41 -0.52
N GLU A 182 9.83 -11.00 -1.50
CA GLU A 182 9.53 -10.75 -2.91
C GLU A 182 8.06 -11.04 -3.26
N LYS A 183 7.44 -12.02 -2.60
CA LYS A 183 6.02 -12.36 -2.75
C LYS A 183 5.11 -11.23 -2.26
N TRP A 184 5.40 -10.66 -1.09
CA TRP A 184 4.67 -9.52 -0.55
C TRP A 184 4.77 -8.31 -1.48
N ILE A 185 5.99 -7.99 -1.93
CA ILE A 185 6.27 -6.86 -2.82
C ILE A 185 5.55 -7.05 -4.16
N THR A 186 5.60 -8.26 -4.72
CA THR A 186 4.89 -8.62 -5.95
C THR A 186 3.38 -8.41 -5.81
N GLY A 187 2.78 -8.89 -4.72
CA GLY A 187 1.35 -8.73 -4.47
C GLY A 187 0.93 -7.26 -4.33
N PHE A 188 1.71 -6.48 -3.59
CA PHE A 188 1.49 -5.04 -3.42
C PHE A 188 1.54 -4.31 -4.77
N VAL A 189 2.64 -4.47 -5.52
CA VAL A 189 2.82 -3.82 -6.82
C VAL A 189 1.75 -4.25 -7.82
N TYR A 190 1.45 -5.55 -7.89
CA TYR A 190 0.41 -6.07 -8.77
C TYR A 190 -0.93 -5.42 -8.48
N GLN A 191 -1.30 -5.29 -7.20
CA GLN A 191 -2.56 -4.66 -6.81
C GLN A 191 -2.61 -3.19 -7.25
N VAL A 192 -1.53 -2.43 -7.03
CA VAL A 192 -1.48 -1.03 -7.46
C VAL A 192 -1.58 -0.91 -8.99
N VAL A 193 -0.89 -1.75 -9.75
CA VAL A 193 -0.98 -1.79 -11.21
C VAL A 193 -2.41 -2.08 -11.66
N MET A 194 -3.08 -3.04 -11.04
CA MET A 194 -4.46 -3.38 -11.38
C MET A 194 -5.45 -2.25 -11.06
N LEU A 195 -5.21 -1.48 -9.99
CA LEU A 195 -6.00 -0.30 -9.65
C LEU A 195 -5.78 0.84 -10.65
N ALA A 196 -4.53 1.17 -10.96
CA ALA A 196 -4.18 2.18 -11.95
C ALA A 196 -4.79 1.88 -13.34
N LYS A 197 -4.91 0.60 -13.71
CA LYS A 197 -5.56 0.17 -14.97
C LYS A 197 -7.08 0.32 -15.00
N LYS A 198 -7.73 0.37 -13.83
CA LYS A 198 -9.19 0.52 -13.69
C LYS A 198 -9.61 1.99 -13.59
N GLU A 199 -8.68 2.87 -13.23
CA GLU A 199 -8.91 4.30 -13.29
C GLU A 199 -9.12 4.70 -14.76
N PRO A 200 -10.19 5.45 -15.07
CA PRO A 200 -10.40 5.88 -16.45
C PRO A 200 -9.21 6.76 -16.80
N LYS A 201 -8.55 6.50 -17.94
CA LYS A 201 -7.62 7.50 -18.48
C LYS A 201 -8.41 8.80 -18.53
N ALA A 202 -7.88 9.87 -17.93
CA ALA A 202 -8.43 11.19 -18.18
C ALA A 202 -8.57 11.27 -19.71
N LYS A 203 -9.81 11.32 -20.19
CA LYS A 203 -10.05 11.62 -21.59
C LYS A 203 -9.28 12.91 -21.82
N GLU A 204 -8.63 13.03 -22.96
CA GLU A 204 -8.21 14.32 -23.50
C GLU A 204 -9.45 15.23 -23.57
N GLU A 205 -9.83 15.85 -22.44
CA GLU A 205 -10.61 17.06 -22.37
C GLU A 205 -9.66 18.22 -22.67
N ALA A 206 -9.10 18.21 -23.88
CA ALA A 206 -8.39 19.32 -24.51
C ALA A 206 -8.27 19.05 -26.03
N ALA A 207 -9.35 18.57 -26.65
CA ALA A 207 -9.51 18.57 -28.10
C ALA A 207 -10.96 18.90 -28.42
N LYS A 208 -11.37 20.13 -28.06
CA LYS A 208 -12.41 20.92 -28.74
C LYS A 208 -12.13 22.39 -28.48
#